data_AF-A0A7V3ADN2-F1
#
_entry.id   AF-A0A7V3ADN2-F1
#
_cell.length_a   1.000
_cell.length_b   1.000
_cell.length_c   1.000
_cell.angle_alpha   90.00
_cell.angle_beta   90.00
_cell.angle_gamma   90.00
#
_symmetry.space_group_name_H-M   'P 1'
#
loop_
_entity.id
_entity.type
_entity.pdbx_description
1 polymer ?
#
loop_
_entity_poly.entity_id
_entity_poly.type
_entity_poly.pdbx_seq_one_letter_code
_entity_poly.pdbx_strand_id
1 'polypeptide(L)'
;MLNPFSNDAFNMVALTAAINKIPNNYGRLEQLNLMPAEGVRTRTILIEEMSGVLNLLPTMPVGAPGSLGTQGKRKVRSFVIPHIPHDDVVLPEEVQGLRAFGSENDLEALSNLIAKKLQNMRNKHAITLEHLRMGALKGVILDADASTIYDLYSEFGITQKTVNFALTTNTTEVIGKVLEVKRHIEDNLRGEFMTGIMCLCSQGFFDALTTHPKVKEAYQRWQNGQILFSDNRTNFSFGGVVFEEYRGQATDAAGTVRKFIADDEAHFFPLGTASTFRTYLAPADFNETANTLGLPLYAKQAPRKFERGTDIHTQSNPLPICLRPEVLVKGTKS
;
A
#
# COMPACT_ATOMS: atom_id res chain seq x y z
N MET A 1 -2.53 -29.93 35.69
CA MET A 1 -2.99 -28.71 35.02
C MET A 1 -3.46 -29.07 33.63
N LEU A 2 -4.69 -28.70 33.26
CA LEU A 2 -5.15 -28.79 31.87
C LEU A 2 -4.26 -27.85 31.04
N ASN A 3 -3.79 -28.30 29.86
CA ASN A 3 -2.97 -27.46 28.99
C ASN A 3 -3.78 -26.18 28.64
N PRO A 4 -3.40 -24.98 29.10
CA PRO A 4 -4.19 -23.77 28.86
C PRO A 4 -4.26 -23.40 27.37
N PHE A 5 -3.37 -23.96 26.54
CA PHE A 5 -3.33 -23.79 25.09
C PHE A 5 -4.22 -24.77 24.31
N SER A 6 -4.84 -25.76 24.97
CA SER A 6 -5.78 -26.71 24.34
C SER A 6 -7.24 -26.21 24.33
N ASN A 7 -7.45 -24.93 24.64
CA ASN A 7 -8.79 -24.31 24.71
C ASN A 7 -9.22 -23.78 23.33
N ASP A 8 -10.52 -23.82 23.00
CA ASP A 8 -11.06 -23.46 21.68
C ASP A 8 -10.79 -21.98 21.30
N ALA A 9 -10.56 -21.14 22.31
CA ALA A 9 -10.16 -19.74 22.16
C ALA A 9 -8.83 -19.55 21.39
N PHE A 10 -8.01 -20.59 21.26
CA PHE A 10 -6.72 -20.54 20.57
C PHE A 10 -6.66 -21.39 19.28
N ASN A 11 -7.82 -21.81 18.78
CA ASN A 11 -7.91 -22.45 17.47
C ASN A 11 -7.53 -21.45 16.35
N MET A 12 -7.02 -21.94 15.22
CA MET A 12 -6.59 -21.13 14.07
C MET A 12 -7.67 -20.13 13.63
N VAL A 13 -8.94 -20.53 13.59
CA VAL A 13 -10.05 -19.64 13.20
C VAL A 13 -10.20 -18.49 14.20
N ALA A 14 -10.13 -18.78 15.51
CA ALA A 14 -10.23 -17.78 16.56
C ALA A 14 -9.03 -16.82 16.55
N LEU A 15 -7.81 -17.35 16.39
CA LEU A 15 -6.59 -16.55 16.31
C LEU A 15 -6.55 -15.68 15.04
N THR A 16 -6.98 -16.22 13.90
CA THR A 16 -7.11 -15.49 12.65
C THR A 16 -8.15 -14.38 12.76
N ALA A 17 -9.29 -14.64 13.40
CA ALA A 17 -10.28 -13.58 13.67
C ALA A 17 -9.75 -12.53 14.66
N ALA A 18 -9.03 -12.95 15.71
CA ALA A 18 -8.47 -12.06 16.73
C ALA A 18 -7.38 -11.16 16.15
N ILE A 19 -6.42 -11.73 15.40
CA ILE A 19 -5.36 -10.94 14.80
C ILE A 19 -5.96 -9.92 13.84
N ASN A 20 -6.96 -10.29 13.03
CA ASN A 20 -7.60 -9.40 12.06
C ASN A 20 -8.41 -8.24 12.70
N LYS A 21 -8.95 -8.42 13.92
CA LYS A 21 -9.68 -7.37 14.67
C LYS A 21 -8.80 -6.26 15.26
N ILE A 22 -7.53 -6.54 15.53
CA ILE A 22 -6.60 -5.52 16.03
C ILE A 22 -6.56 -4.39 14.98
N PRO A 23 -6.72 -3.10 15.31
CA PRO A 23 -6.67 -2.06 14.28
C PRO A 23 -5.26 -1.95 13.70
N ASN A 24 -5.15 -1.77 12.38
CA ASN A 24 -3.88 -1.38 11.78
C ASN A 24 -3.73 0.14 11.90
N ASN A 25 -2.86 0.59 12.80
CA ASN A 25 -2.58 2.02 12.98
C ASN A 25 -1.43 2.52 12.10
N TYR A 26 -0.81 1.64 11.31
CA TYR A 26 0.35 1.95 10.48
C TYR A 26 -0.02 2.05 9.00
N GLY A 27 0.60 3.04 8.36
CA GLY A 27 0.56 3.24 6.91
C GLY A 27 -0.34 4.40 6.49
N ARG A 28 0.24 5.35 5.75
CA ARG A 28 -0.51 6.47 5.17
C ARG A 28 -1.33 6.00 3.98
N LEU A 29 -0.81 5.06 3.19
CA LEU A 29 -1.55 4.50 2.05
C LEU A 29 -2.78 3.69 2.49
N GLU A 30 -2.71 3.04 3.65
CA GLU A 30 -3.88 2.40 4.28
C GLU A 30 -4.94 3.43 4.68
N GLN A 31 -4.54 4.55 5.32
CA GLN A 31 -5.47 5.63 5.69
C GLN A 31 -6.15 6.27 4.49
N LEU A 32 -5.43 6.39 3.36
CA LEU A 32 -5.97 6.89 2.11
C LEU A 32 -6.90 5.88 1.42
N ASN A 33 -6.92 4.63 1.88
CA ASN A 33 -7.64 3.51 1.26
C ASN A 33 -7.37 3.42 -0.26
N LEU A 34 -6.13 3.69 -0.66
CA LEU A 34 -5.76 3.79 -2.08
C LEU A 34 -5.86 2.43 -2.78
N MET A 35 -5.47 1.36 -2.08
CA MET A 35 -5.37 0.01 -2.62
C MET A 35 -6.30 -0.94 -1.85
N PRO A 36 -7.62 -0.90 -2.08
CA PRO A 36 -8.57 -1.73 -1.36
C PRO A 36 -8.23 -3.21 -1.54
N ALA A 37 -8.43 -3.98 -0.47
CA ALA A 37 -8.08 -5.39 -0.43
C ALA A 37 -9.18 -6.27 -1.02
N GLU A 38 -8.78 -7.26 -1.81
CA GLU A 38 -9.64 -8.25 -2.44
C GLU A 38 -9.07 -9.65 -2.22
N GLY A 39 -9.86 -10.55 -1.64
CA GLY A 39 -9.48 -11.94 -1.43
C GLY A 39 -9.57 -12.74 -2.72
N VAL A 40 -8.50 -13.45 -3.06
CA VAL A 40 -8.47 -14.43 -4.15
C VAL A 40 -8.31 -15.84 -3.59
N ARG A 41 -8.70 -16.85 -4.39
CA ARG A 41 -8.60 -18.27 -4.00
C ARG A 41 -7.28 -18.91 -4.40
N THR A 42 -6.61 -18.33 -5.38
CA THR A 42 -5.37 -18.83 -5.95
C THR A 42 -4.24 -17.86 -5.69
N ARG A 43 -3.03 -18.40 -5.55
CA ARG A 43 -1.81 -17.59 -5.37
C ARG A 43 -1.35 -16.89 -6.65
N THR A 44 -1.77 -17.41 -7.80
CA THR A 44 -1.57 -16.75 -9.09
C THR A 44 -2.82 -15.97 -9.44
N ILE A 45 -2.66 -14.70 -9.78
CA ILE A 45 -3.69 -13.84 -10.33
C ILE A 45 -3.44 -13.63 -11.82
N LEU A 46 -4.50 -13.60 -12.59
CA LEU A 46 -4.48 -13.29 -14.01
C LEU A 46 -5.13 -11.92 -14.18
N ILE A 47 -4.37 -10.96 -14.69
CA ILE A 47 -4.85 -9.63 -15.01
C ILE A 47 -4.99 -9.53 -16.52
N GLU A 48 -6.22 -9.30 -16.97
CA GLU A 48 -6.51 -9.03 -18.38
C GLU A 48 -6.42 -7.53 -18.63
N GLU A 49 -5.43 -7.14 -19.42
CA GLU A 49 -5.33 -5.79 -19.96
C GLU A 49 -6.26 -5.70 -21.18
N MET A 50 -7.36 -4.98 -21.03
CA MET A 50 -8.26 -4.63 -22.14
C MET A 50 -8.05 -3.16 -22.49
N SER A 51 -7.34 -2.89 -23.58
CA SER A 51 -7.24 -1.55 -24.15
C SER A 51 -8.60 -1.18 -24.76
N GLY A 52 -9.49 -0.62 -23.95
CA GLY A 52 -10.78 -0.11 -24.39
C GLY A 52 -10.57 1.15 -25.23
N VAL A 53 -10.79 1.05 -26.53
CA VAL A 53 -10.85 2.24 -27.38
C VAL A 53 -12.21 2.91 -27.13
N LEU A 54 -12.21 4.05 -26.41
CA LEU A 54 -13.36 4.95 -26.38
C LEU A 54 -13.49 5.60 -27.75
N ASN A 55 -14.18 4.92 -28.66
CA ASN A 55 -14.53 5.47 -29.95
C ASN A 55 -15.85 6.24 -29.84
N LEU A 56 -15.89 7.45 -30.40
CA LEU A 56 -17.14 8.12 -30.66
C LEU A 56 -17.96 7.27 -31.63
N LEU A 57 -19.17 6.92 -31.24
CA LEU A 57 -20.09 6.22 -32.13
C LEU A 57 -20.60 7.21 -33.19
N PRO A 58 -20.58 6.86 -34.49
CA PRO A 58 -21.13 7.73 -35.51
C PRO A 58 -22.64 7.88 -35.31
N THR A 59 -23.15 9.12 -35.42
CA THR A 59 -24.59 9.34 -35.48
C THR A 59 -25.13 8.78 -36.80
N MET A 60 -26.15 7.93 -36.72
CA MET A 60 -26.77 7.33 -37.90
C MET A 60 -28.24 7.72 -38.01
N PRO A 61 -28.81 7.80 -39.23
CA PRO A 61 -30.24 8.01 -39.44
C PRO A 61 -31.07 6.92 -38.75
N VAL A 62 -32.28 7.29 -38.34
CA VAL A 62 -33.25 6.35 -37.76
C VAL A 62 -33.52 5.22 -38.76
N GLY A 63 -33.19 3.97 -38.39
CA GLY A 63 -33.34 2.78 -39.24
C GLY A 63 -32.06 2.26 -39.90
N ALA A 64 -30.91 2.93 -39.75
CA ALA A 64 -29.63 2.43 -40.23
C ALA A 64 -29.11 1.25 -39.36
N PRO A 65 -28.35 0.29 -39.93
CA PRO A 65 -27.72 -0.78 -39.15
C PRO A 65 -26.73 -0.19 -38.13
N GLY A 66 -26.81 -0.65 -36.88
CA GLY A 66 -25.94 -0.16 -35.82
C GLY A 66 -24.46 -0.40 -36.11
N SER A 67 -23.59 0.48 -35.60
CA SER A 67 -22.15 0.26 -35.68
C SER A 67 -21.74 -0.99 -34.87
N LEU A 68 -20.89 -1.83 -35.45
CA LEU A 68 -20.34 -3.01 -34.79
C LEU A 68 -19.21 -2.57 -33.84
N GLY A 69 -19.37 -2.85 -32.55
CA GLY A 69 -18.34 -2.59 -31.56
C GLY A 69 -17.07 -3.38 -31.88
N THR A 70 -15.95 -2.70 -32.08
CA THR A 70 -14.65 -3.36 -32.18
C THR A 70 -14.21 -3.75 -30.78
N GLN A 71 -13.98 -5.03 -30.51
CA GLN A 71 -13.43 -5.46 -29.23
C GLN A 71 -11.92 -5.21 -29.19
N GLY A 72 -11.44 -4.57 -28.12
CA GLY A 72 -10.01 -4.40 -27.88
C GLY A 72 -9.30 -5.75 -27.77
N LYS A 73 -8.07 -5.83 -28.29
CA LYS A 73 -7.21 -7.01 -28.11
C LYS A 73 -6.92 -7.18 -26.62
N ARG A 74 -7.11 -8.38 -26.08
CA ARG A 74 -6.83 -8.70 -24.68
C ARG A 74 -5.40 -9.21 -24.54
N LYS A 75 -4.66 -8.71 -23.56
CA LYS A 75 -3.37 -9.26 -23.16
C LYS A 75 -3.47 -9.75 -21.73
N VAL A 76 -3.21 -11.04 -21.51
CA VAL A 76 -3.27 -11.65 -20.18
C VAL A 76 -1.88 -11.62 -19.57
N ARG A 77 -1.79 -11.19 -18.31
CA ARG A 77 -0.55 -11.17 -17.53
C ARG A 77 -0.77 -11.94 -16.23
N SER A 78 0.17 -12.79 -15.85
CA SER A 78 0.09 -13.58 -14.63
C SER A 78 1.04 -13.04 -13.56
N PHE A 79 0.53 -12.81 -12.36
CA PHE A 79 1.36 -12.44 -11.20
C PHE A 79 1.20 -13.49 -10.11
N VAL A 80 2.33 -13.89 -9.52
CA VAL A 80 2.38 -14.74 -8.34
C VAL A 80 2.47 -13.87 -7.08
N ILE A 81 1.53 -14.05 -6.17
CA ILE A 81 1.46 -13.33 -4.90
C ILE A 81 2.61 -13.79 -3.99
N PRO A 82 3.36 -12.89 -3.31
CA PRO A 82 4.45 -13.24 -2.40
C PRO A 82 3.94 -13.86 -1.08
N HIS A 83 4.82 -14.56 -0.37
CA HIS A 83 4.51 -15.22 0.92
C HIS A 83 5.35 -14.57 2.00
N ILE A 84 4.71 -14.11 3.07
CA ILE A 84 5.40 -13.48 4.20
C ILE A 84 5.08 -14.29 5.46
N PRO A 85 5.86 -15.33 5.78
CA PRO A 85 5.76 -16.05 7.04
C PRO A 85 6.51 -15.31 8.15
N HIS A 86 5.98 -15.36 9.37
CA HIS A 86 6.64 -14.84 10.56
C HIS A 86 6.32 -15.67 11.79
N ASP A 87 7.36 -16.24 12.39
CA ASP A 87 7.30 -17.07 13.59
C ASP A 87 7.77 -16.31 14.84
N ASP A 88 7.15 -16.63 15.98
CA ASP A 88 7.57 -16.28 17.33
C ASP A 88 7.29 -17.48 18.26
N VAL A 89 7.85 -17.46 19.46
CA VAL A 89 7.70 -18.53 20.45
C VAL A 89 7.25 -17.94 21.77
N VAL A 90 6.41 -18.67 22.50
CA VAL A 90 6.13 -18.44 23.92
C VAL A 90 6.85 -19.52 24.72
N LEU A 91 7.90 -19.12 25.45
CA LEU A 91 8.69 -20.03 26.27
C LEU A 91 8.12 -20.13 27.68
N PRO A 92 8.25 -21.28 28.38
CA PRO A 92 7.80 -21.42 29.76
C PRO A 92 8.43 -20.39 30.72
N GLU A 93 9.67 -19.98 30.46
CA GLU A 93 10.38 -18.96 31.24
C GLU A 93 9.73 -17.58 31.13
N GLU A 94 9.16 -17.24 29.97
CA GLU A 94 8.41 -15.99 29.78
C GLU A 94 7.06 -16.02 30.51
N VAL A 95 6.49 -17.22 30.69
CA VAL A 95 5.24 -17.44 31.44
C VAL A 95 5.50 -17.47 32.95
N GLN A 96 6.67 -17.97 33.37
CA GLN A 96 7.08 -18.03 34.77
C GLN A 96 7.38 -16.63 35.32
N GLY A 97 6.65 -16.22 36.36
CA GLY A 97 6.85 -14.93 37.03
C GLY A 97 5.99 -13.77 36.51
N LEU A 98 5.13 -14.02 35.52
CA LEU A 98 4.06 -13.09 35.13
C LEU A 98 2.99 -13.04 36.23
N ARG A 99 3.11 -12.07 37.14
CA ARG A 99 2.02 -11.71 38.05
C ARG A 99 1.20 -10.61 37.40
N ALA A 100 -0.07 -10.85 37.12
CA ALA A 100 -0.97 -9.80 36.66
C ALA A 100 -1.07 -8.72 37.75
N PHE A 101 -0.90 -7.44 37.39
CA PHE A 101 -1.03 -6.34 38.34
C PHE A 101 -2.50 -6.19 38.73
N GLY A 102 -2.89 -6.73 39.88
CA GLY A 102 -4.24 -6.59 40.44
C GLY A 102 -5.21 -7.77 40.24
N SER A 103 -4.77 -8.93 39.73
CA SER A 103 -5.58 -10.17 39.69
C SER A 103 -4.74 -11.43 39.95
N GLU A 104 -5.33 -12.47 40.57
CA GLU A 104 -4.68 -13.75 40.89
C GLU A 104 -4.76 -14.80 39.75
N ASN A 105 -5.18 -14.40 38.54
CA ASN A 105 -5.55 -15.37 37.50
C ASN A 105 -4.44 -15.60 36.46
N ASP A 106 -3.69 -16.68 36.61
CA ASP A 106 -2.57 -17.05 35.73
C ASP A 106 -2.96 -17.18 34.24
N LEU A 107 -4.24 -17.48 33.95
CA LEU A 107 -4.76 -17.61 32.58
C LEU A 107 -4.85 -16.24 31.88
N GLU A 108 -5.17 -15.17 32.63
CA GLU A 108 -5.26 -13.81 32.12
C GLU A 108 -3.86 -13.24 31.80
N ALA A 109 -2.86 -13.59 32.60
CA ALA A 109 -1.48 -13.20 32.34
C ALA A 109 -0.94 -13.83 31.04
N LEU A 110 -1.26 -15.11 30.81
CA LEU A 110 -0.88 -15.81 29.59
C LEU A 110 -1.57 -15.26 28.34
N SER A 111 -2.88 -14.99 28.40
CA SER A 111 -3.63 -14.44 27.26
C SER A 111 -3.12 -13.05 26.87
N ASN A 112 -2.75 -12.22 27.84
CA ASN A 112 -2.15 -10.90 27.61
C ASN A 112 -0.77 -10.99 26.92
N LEU A 113 0.07 -11.96 27.29
CA LEU A 113 1.36 -12.16 26.63
C LEU A 113 1.19 -12.58 25.17
N ILE A 114 0.28 -13.53 24.90
CA ILE A 114 -0.01 -13.98 23.53
C ILE A 114 -0.57 -12.81 22.70
N ALA A 115 -1.51 -12.04 23.25
CA ALA A 115 -2.07 -10.86 22.59
C ALA A 115 -0.98 -9.83 22.24
N LYS A 116 -0.03 -9.58 23.15
CA LYS A 116 1.10 -8.67 22.91
C LYS A 116 2.02 -9.17 21.79
N LYS A 117 2.34 -10.46 21.77
CA LYS A 117 3.14 -11.06 20.68
C LYS A 117 2.40 -10.97 19.34
N LEU A 118 1.12 -11.32 19.29
CA LEU A 118 0.29 -11.19 18.09
C LEU A 118 0.20 -9.73 17.59
N GLN A 119 0.10 -8.76 18.51
CA GLN A 119 0.10 -7.34 18.16
C GLN A 119 1.44 -6.92 17.52
N ASN A 120 2.56 -7.36 18.09
CA ASN A 120 3.89 -7.09 17.51
C ASN A 120 4.05 -7.71 16.12
N MET A 121 3.60 -8.97 15.94
CA MET A 121 3.63 -9.65 14.65
C MET A 121 2.76 -8.93 13.62
N ARG A 122 1.54 -8.51 14.01
CA ARG A 122 0.67 -7.70 13.15
C ARG A 122 1.33 -6.39 12.73
N ASN A 123 1.99 -5.68 13.65
CA ASN A 123 2.67 -4.43 13.32
C ASN A 123 3.77 -4.63 12.27
N LYS A 124 4.54 -5.73 12.35
CA LYS A 124 5.56 -6.08 11.35
C LYS A 124 4.94 -6.36 9.98
N HIS A 125 3.85 -7.13 9.94
CA HIS A 125 3.11 -7.39 8.69
C HIS A 125 2.54 -6.09 8.10
N ALA A 126 2.02 -5.19 8.92
CA ALA A 126 1.49 -3.90 8.48
C ALA A 126 2.55 -3.00 7.83
N ILE A 127 3.74 -2.90 8.44
CA ILE A 127 4.86 -2.12 7.88
C ILE A 127 5.34 -2.73 6.56
N THR A 128 5.38 -4.07 6.47
CA THR A 128 5.77 -4.78 5.24
C THR A 128 4.74 -4.57 4.13
N LEU A 129 3.44 -4.61 4.45
CA LEU A 129 2.37 -4.29 3.49
C LEU A 129 2.46 -2.86 2.99
N GLU A 130 2.73 -1.90 3.87
CA GLU A 130 2.92 -0.49 3.47
C GLU A 130 4.14 -0.35 2.54
N HIS A 131 5.23 -1.06 2.80
CA HIS A 131 6.41 -1.09 1.93
C HIS A 131 6.06 -1.59 0.52
N LEU A 132 5.33 -2.71 0.42
CA LEU A 132 4.89 -3.26 -0.86
C LEU A 132 3.95 -2.29 -1.61
N ARG A 133 3.03 -1.63 -0.90
CA ARG A 133 2.11 -0.65 -1.49
C ARG A 133 2.84 0.59 -2.00
N MET A 134 3.84 1.06 -1.26
CA MET A 134 4.72 2.13 -1.74
C MET A 134 5.48 1.70 -3.00
N GLY A 135 5.95 0.44 -3.07
CA GLY A 135 6.53 -0.12 -4.30
C GLY A 135 5.55 -0.11 -5.47
N ALA A 136 4.32 -0.58 -5.26
CA ALA A 136 3.27 -0.57 -6.28
C ALA A 136 2.91 0.86 -6.76
N LEU A 137 2.96 1.85 -5.88
CA LEU A 137 2.75 3.27 -6.20
C LEU A 137 3.92 3.86 -6.99
N LYS A 138 5.15 3.36 -6.79
CA LYS A 138 6.31 3.71 -7.62
C LYS A 138 6.35 3.00 -8.97
N GLY A 139 5.53 1.97 -9.15
CA GLY A 139 5.55 1.08 -10.30
C GLY A 139 6.57 -0.07 -10.20
N VAL A 140 7.34 -0.16 -9.11
CA VAL A 140 8.33 -1.22 -8.89
C VAL A 140 8.15 -1.77 -7.48
N ILE A 141 7.69 -3.01 -7.38
CA ILE A 141 7.46 -3.71 -6.12
C ILE A 141 8.77 -4.37 -5.71
N LEU A 142 9.30 -3.95 -4.57
CA LEU A 142 10.54 -4.47 -3.99
C LEU A 142 10.22 -5.35 -2.79
N ASP A 143 11.07 -6.34 -2.57
CA ASP A 143 11.08 -7.12 -1.33
C ASP A 143 11.90 -6.40 -0.24
N ALA A 144 11.83 -6.91 0.99
CA ALA A 144 12.54 -6.36 2.15
C ALA A 144 14.06 -6.26 1.94
N ASP A 145 14.65 -7.10 1.08
CA ASP A 145 16.09 -7.11 0.76
C ASP A 145 16.48 -6.19 -0.41
N ALA A 146 15.52 -5.50 -1.05
CA ALA A 146 15.64 -4.64 -2.24
C ALA A 146 15.61 -5.38 -3.57
N SER A 147 15.44 -6.70 -3.56
CA SER A 147 15.21 -7.45 -4.78
C SER A 147 13.87 -7.04 -5.40
N THR A 148 13.83 -6.96 -6.72
CA THR A 148 12.60 -6.61 -7.44
C THR A 148 11.70 -7.83 -7.53
N ILE A 149 10.52 -7.76 -6.94
CA ILE A 149 9.48 -8.78 -7.08
C ILE A 149 8.82 -8.61 -8.46
N TYR A 150 8.35 -7.39 -8.75
CA TYR A 150 7.79 -7.03 -10.05
C TYR A 150 8.15 -5.60 -10.43
N ASP A 151 8.59 -5.42 -11.67
CA ASP A 151 8.64 -4.12 -12.33
C ASP A 151 7.40 -3.97 -13.22
N LEU A 152 6.43 -3.18 -12.77
CA LEU A 152 5.18 -2.99 -13.49
C LEU A 152 5.40 -2.24 -14.82
N TYR A 153 6.45 -1.44 -14.95
CA TYR A 153 6.76 -0.76 -16.20
C TYR A 153 7.24 -1.76 -17.26
N SER A 154 8.18 -2.64 -16.88
CA SER A 154 8.65 -3.71 -17.75
C SER A 154 7.54 -4.71 -18.09
N GLU A 155 6.78 -5.14 -17.08
CA GLU A 155 5.68 -6.07 -17.27
C GLU A 155 4.66 -5.47 -18.24
N PHE A 156 4.19 -4.25 -18.01
CA PHE A 156 3.18 -3.66 -18.90
C PHE A 156 3.76 -3.15 -20.23
N GLY A 157 5.07 -2.96 -20.35
CA GLY A 157 5.73 -2.42 -21.55
C GLY A 157 5.59 -0.90 -21.66
N ILE A 158 5.54 -0.21 -20.52
CA ILE A 158 5.34 1.24 -20.40
C ILE A 158 6.65 1.87 -19.92
N THR A 159 6.96 3.06 -20.40
CA THR A 159 8.11 3.83 -19.88
C THR A 159 7.64 4.74 -18.74
N GLN A 160 8.37 4.73 -17.62
CA GLN A 160 8.08 5.61 -16.49
C GLN A 160 8.19 7.09 -16.90
N LYS A 161 7.12 7.86 -16.68
CA LYS A 161 7.16 9.31 -16.84
C LYS A 161 7.86 9.94 -15.64
N THR A 162 8.96 10.64 -15.92
CA THR A 162 9.66 11.47 -14.94
C THR A 162 9.53 12.94 -15.33
N VAL A 163 9.18 13.80 -14.38
CA VAL A 163 9.10 15.24 -14.54
C VAL A 163 10.12 15.89 -13.62
N ASN A 164 11.07 16.60 -14.22
CA ASN A 164 12.01 17.38 -13.45
C ASN A 164 11.40 18.75 -13.10
N PHE A 165 11.30 19.05 -11.81
CA PHE A 165 10.73 20.29 -11.29
C PHE A 165 11.74 21.45 -11.23
N ALA A 166 13.04 21.20 -11.39
CA ALA A 166 14.09 22.24 -11.42
C ALA A 166 13.95 23.30 -10.30
N LEU A 167 13.66 22.82 -9.08
CA LEU A 167 13.37 23.64 -7.89
C LEU A 167 14.62 24.37 -7.37
N THR A 168 15.80 24.04 -7.90
CA THR A 168 17.05 24.73 -7.61
C THR A 168 17.17 26.06 -8.37
N THR A 169 16.37 26.27 -9.42
CA THR A 169 16.42 27.45 -10.28
C THR A 169 15.25 28.38 -9.97
N ASN A 170 15.56 29.54 -9.36
CA ASN A 170 14.55 30.50 -8.88
C ASN A 170 13.58 31.05 -9.95
N THR A 171 13.92 30.93 -11.24
CA THR A 171 13.10 31.39 -12.36
C THR A 171 12.17 30.32 -12.92
N THR A 172 12.24 29.08 -12.44
CA THR A 172 11.41 27.98 -12.94
C THR A 172 9.94 28.23 -12.65
N GLU A 173 9.11 28.09 -13.69
CA GLU A 173 7.65 28.13 -13.57
C GLU A 173 7.11 26.78 -13.08
N VAL A 174 7.13 26.60 -11.75
CA VAL A 174 6.70 25.37 -11.05
C VAL A 174 5.26 24.97 -11.43
N ILE A 175 4.36 25.94 -11.64
CA ILE A 175 2.97 25.68 -12.05
C ILE A 175 2.91 24.93 -13.39
N GLY A 176 3.81 25.24 -14.33
CA GLY A 176 3.88 24.57 -15.63
C GLY A 176 4.25 23.09 -15.49
N LYS A 177 5.13 22.77 -14.54
CA LYS A 177 5.51 21.39 -14.21
C LYS A 177 4.39 20.62 -13.53
N VAL A 178 3.66 21.26 -12.63
CA VAL A 178 2.45 20.64 -12.02
C VAL A 178 1.40 20.36 -13.10
N LEU A 179 1.16 21.29 -14.02
CA LEU A 179 0.22 21.08 -15.13
C LEU A 179 0.69 19.97 -16.09
N GLU A 180 1.99 19.84 -16.33
CA GLU A 180 2.56 18.72 -17.10
C GLU A 180 2.20 17.37 -16.47
N VAL A 181 2.37 17.24 -15.15
CA VAL A 181 2.00 16.03 -14.41
C VAL A 181 0.50 15.76 -14.52
N LYS A 182 -0.35 16.78 -14.30
CA LYS A 182 -1.81 16.62 -14.35
C LYS A 182 -2.29 16.16 -15.72
N ARG A 183 -1.83 16.80 -16.79
CA ARG A 183 -2.19 16.45 -18.17
C ARG A 183 -1.79 15.00 -18.48
N HIS A 184 -0.60 14.59 -18.06
CA HIS A 184 -0.15 13.22 -18.27
C HIS A 184 -1.05 12.19 -17.54
N ILE A 185 -1.45 12.47 -16.30
CA ILE A 185 -2.36 11.59 -15.56
C ILE A 185 -3.75 11.56 -16.24
N GLU A 186 -4.29 12.71 -16.64
CA GLU A 186 -5.58 12.84 -17.32
C GLU A 186 -5.60 12.10 -18.67
N ASP A 187 -4.56 12.23 -19.48
CA ASP A 187 -4.45 11.59 -20.80
C ASP A 187 -4.36 10.05 -20.68
N ASN A 188 -3.82 9.53 -19.57
CA ASN A 188 -3.61 8.10 -19.35
C ASN A 188 -4.71 7.43 -18.48
N LEU A 189 -5.68 8.17 -17.94
CA LEU A 189 -6.82 7.58 -17.25
C LEU A 189 -7.76 6.81 -18.20
N ARG A 190 -7.81 7.18 -19.49
CA ARG A 190 -8.47 6.44 -20.61
C ARG A 190 -9.78 5.74 -20.22
N GLY A 191 -10.75 6.49 -19.68
CA GLY A 191 -12.08 5.99 -19.30
C GLY A 191 -12.27 5.69 -17.81
N GLU A 192 -11.22 5.85 -17.00
CA GLU A 192 -11.30 5.90 -15.54
C GLU A 192 -11.59 7.34 -15.06
N PHE A 193 -12.18 7.48 -13.88
CA PHE A 193 -12.33 8.79 -13.22
C PHE A 193 -11.32 8.93 -12.08
N MET A 194 -10.99 10.18 -11.74
CA MET A 194 -10.24 10.52 -10.53
C MET A 194 -10.94 11.65 -9.80
N THR A 195 -10.81 11.71 -8.48
CA THR A 195 -11.35 12.81 -7.65
C THR A 195 -10.32 13.90 -7.39
N GLY A 196 -9.03 13.57 -7.51
CA GLY A 196 -7.93 14.50 -7.31
C GLY A 196 -6.59 13.82 -7.56
N ILE A 197 -5.51 14.59 -7.48
CA ILE A 197 -4.14 14.07 -7.57
C ILE A 197 -3.42 14.37 -6.27
N MET A 198 -2.77 13.35 -5.74
CA MET A 198 -1.95 13.46 -4.56
C MET A 198 -0.49 13.20 -4.91
N CYS A 199 0.39 13.90 -4.21
CA CYS A 199 1.82 13.79 -4.31
C CYS A 199 2.38 13.44 -2.93
N LEU A 200 3.00 12.28 -2.82
CA LEU A 200 3.84 11.96 -1.66
C LEU A 200 5.27 12.33 -1.99
N CYS A 201 5.89 13.15 -1.15
CA CYS A 201 7.21 13.69 -1.40
C CYS A 201 8.16 13.52 -0.21
N SER A 202 9.46 13.50 -0.52
CA SER A 202 10.52 13.55 0.47
C SER A 202 10.63 14.94 1.10
N GLN A 203 11.28 15.02 2.26
CA GLN A 203 11.53 16.28 2.95
C GLN A 203 12.27 17.29 2.06
N GLY A 204 13.34 16.86 1.39
CA GLY A 204 14.17 17.75 0.56
C GLY A 204 13.42 18.33 -0.64
N PHE A 205 12.50 17.55 -1.23
CA PHE A 205 11.62 18.05 -2.29
C PHE A 205 10.58 19.03 -1.74
N PHE A 206 9.95 18.71 -0.62
CA PHE A 206 8.91 19.55 -0.02
C PHE A 206 9.45 20.91 0.47
N ASP A 207 10.62 20.91 1.12
CA ASP A 207 11.30 22.11 1.56
C ASP A 207 11.70 22.98 0.35
N ALA A 208 12.21 22.38 -0.72
CA ALA A 208 12.53 23.11 -1.95
C ALA A 208 11.28 23.69 -2.63
N LEU A 209 10.17 22.94 -2.66
CA LEU A 209 8.91 23.38 -3.25
C LEU A 209 8.33 24.58 -2.49
N THR A 210 8.26 24.50 -1.16
CA THR A 210 7.67 25.54 -0.31
C THR A 210 8.57 26.78 -0.20
N THR A 211 9.89 26.63 -0.33
CA THR A 211 10.83 27.76 -0.28
C THR A 211 10.98 28.50 -1.61
N HIS A 212 10.57 27.91 -2.73
CA HIS A 212 10.73 28.46 -4.07
C HIS A 212 10.03 29.82 -4.22
N PRO A 213 10.69 30.86 -4.78
CA PRO A 213 10.15 32.23 -4.86
C PRO A 213 8.76 32.31 -5.53
N LYS A 214 8.57 31.61 -6.65
CA LYS A 214 7.29 31.57 -7.37
C LYS A 214 6.16 30.89 -6.59
N VAL A 215 6.49 29.89 -5.78
CA VAL A 215 5.50 29.16 -4.96
C VAL A 215 5.12 30.03 -3.75
N LYS A 216 6.09 30.68 -3.12
CA LYS A 216 5.84 31.68 -2.05
C LYS A 216 4.96 32.82 -2.54
N GLU A 217 5.26 33.38 -3.71
CA GLU A 217 4.45 34.46 -4.29
C GLU A 217 3.02 33.99 -4.57
N ALA A 218 2.84 32.81 -5.16
CA ALA A 218 1.52 32.22 -5.38
C ALA A 218 0.78 31.95 -4.06
N TYR A 219 1.47 31.47 -3.03
CA TYR A 219 0.90 31.18 -1.72
C TYR A 219 0.53 32.46 -0.96
N GLN A 220 1.37 33.50 -1.00
CA GLN A 220 1.06 34.82 -0.43
C GLN A 220 -0.17 35.44 -1.08
N ARG A 221 -0.28 35.35 -2.42
CA ARG A 221 -1.47 35.80 -3.16
C ARG A 221 -2.72 35.00 -2.78
N TRP A 222 -2.57 33.71 -2.49
CA TRP A 222 -3.67 32.84 -2.05
C TRP A 222 -4.09 33.07 -0.58
N GLN A 223 -3.13 33.26 0.33
CA GLN A 223 -3.36 33.53 1.76
C GLN A 223 -4.04 34.89 2.02
N ASN A 224 -3.80 35.88 1.17
CA ASN A 224 -4.54 37.15 1.19
C ASN A 224 -6.04 36.98 0.87
N GLY A 225 -6.46 35.78 0.41
CA GLY A 225 -7.85 35.43 0.10
C GLY A 225 -8.52 34.44 1.05
N GLN A 226 -7.80 33.53 1.73
CA GLN A 226 -8.40 32.58 2.69
C GLN A 226 -7.45 32.21 3.85
N ILE A 227 -7.87 32.61 5.05
CA ILE A 227 -7.73 32.01 6.41
C ILE A 227 -6.61 30.98 6.63
N LEU A 228 -5.76 31.28 7.63
CA LEU A 228 -4.80 30.36 8.27
C LEU A 228 -5.40 28.97 8.50
N PHE A 229 -4.85 27.93 7.88
CA PHE A 229 -5.00 26.56 8.38
C PHE A 229 -3.70 26.04 8.98
N SER A 230 -3.89 25.24 10.02
CA SER A 230 -2.93 24.50 10.85
C SER A 230 -2.09 23.50 10.06
N ASP A 231 -0.88 23.22 10.57
CA ASP A 231 0.14 22.28 10.09
C ASP A 231 0.32 22.21 8.56
N ASN A 232 1.15 23.11 8.04
CA ASN A 232 1.42 23.31 6.62
C ASN A 232 2.12 22.12 5.93
N ARG A 233 2.41 21.03 6.65
CA ARG A 233 3.06 19.81 6.13
C ARG A 233 2.07 18.77 5.64
N THR A 234 0.86 18.78 6.19
CA THR A 234 -0.25 17.91 5.79
C THR A 234 -1.23 18.71 4.95
N ASN A 235 -1.46 18.32 3.70
CA ASN A 235 -2.40 18.94 2.74
C ASN A 235 -1.96 20.27 2.10
N PHE A 236 -0.69 20.42 1.72
CA PHE A 236 -0.27 21.58 0.92
C PHE A 236 -0.83 21.45 -0.51
N SER A 237 -1.84 22.26 -0.86
CA SER A 237 -2.45 22.23 -2.20
C SER A 237 -1.82 23.29 -3.11
N PHE A 238 -1.28 22.86 -4.26
CA PHE A 238 -0.73 23.76 -5.27
C PHE A 238 -1.05 23.25 -6.68
N GLY A 239 -1.61 24.12 -7.54
CA GLY A 239 -2.00 23.77 -8.92
C GLY A 239 -3.10 22.69 -9.02
N GLY A 240 -3.85 22.44 -7.94
CA GLY A 240 -4.84 21.36 -7.86
C GLY A 240 -4.24 19.98 -7.62
N VAL A 241 -3.01 19.92 -7.12
CA VAL A 241 -2.36 18.71 -6.56
C VAL A 241 -2.16 18.92 -5.07
N VAL A 242 -2.48 17.91 -4.27
CA VAL A 242 -2.21 17.90 -2.83
C VAL A 242 -0.85 17.27 -2.58
N PHE A 243 0.08 18.04 -2.04
CA PHE A 243 1.40 17.59 -1.62
C PHE A 243 1.37 17.25 -0.14
N GLU A 244 1.94 16.10 0.18
CA GLU A 244 2.15 15.66 1.54
C GLU A 244 3.56 15.11 1.69
N GLU A 245 4.23 15.53 2.76
CA GLU A 245 5.53 15.00 3.13
C GLU A 245 5.37 13.62 3.77
N TYR A 246 6.03 12.61 3.21
CA TYR A 246 5.93 11.25 3.69
C TYR A 246 7.28 10.72 4.17
N ARG A 247 7.37 10.49 5.49
CA ARG A 247 8.58 10.01 6.20
C ARG A 247 8.54 8.52 6.52
N GLY A 248 7.77 7.75 5.77
CA GLY A 248 7.70 6.30 5.94
C GLY A 248 9.09 5.67 5.79
N GLN A 249 9.48 4.86 6.76
CA GLN A 249 10.73 4.11 6.75
C GLN A 249 10.51 2.73 7.35
N ALA A 250 11.16 1.72 6.76
CA ALA A 250 11.22 0.37 7.31
C ALA A 250 12.68 -0.01 7.58
N THR A 251 12.88 -0.84 8.58
CA THR A 251 14.21 -1.43 8.85
C THR A 251 14.19 -2.85 8.31
N ASP A 252 15.17 -3.20 7.48
CA ASP A 252 15.31 -4.57 6.98
C ASP A 252 15.87 -5.51 8.07
N ALA A 253 15.90 -6.81 7.77
CA ALA A 253 16.41 -7.82 8.70
C ALA A 253 17.90 -7.62 9.05
N ALA A 254 18.66 -6.89 8.22
CA ALA A 254 20.07 -6.56 8.44
C ALA A 254 20.26 -5.27 9.27
N GLY A 255 19.16 -4.61 9.68
CA GLY A 255 19.21 -3.36 10.46
C GLY A 255 19.38 -2.10 9.62
N THR A 256 19.31 -2.19 8.29
CA THR A 256 19.43 -1.02 7.40
C THR A 256 18.09 -0.31 7.32
N VAL A 257 18.08 0.99 7.62
CA VAL A 257 16.90 1.84 7.51
C VAL A 257 16.69 2.22 6.05
N ARG A 258 15.52 1.88 5.52
CA ARG A 258 15.11 2.15 4.15
C ARG A 258 13.96 3.13 4.14
N LYS A 259 14.19 4.29 3.55
CA LYS A 259 13.16 5.30 3.32
C LYS A 259 12.23 4.83 2.20
N PHE A 260 10.93 4.98 2.40
CA PHE A 260 9.94 4.61 1.39
C PHE A 260 9.95 5.55 0.18
N ILE A 261 10.41 6.78 0.33
CA ILE A 261 10.65 7.71 -0.77
C ILE A 261 12.12 8.14 -0.68
N ALA A 262 12.83 8.11 -1.81
CA ALA A 262 14.23 8.53 -1.82
C ALA A 262 14.33 10.05 -1.64
N ASP A 263 15.48 10.51 -1.18
CA ASP A 263 15.70 11.93 -0.96
C ASP A 263 15.58 12.71 -2.28
N ASP A 264 14.97 13.90 -2.21
CA ASP A 264 14.73 14.79 -3.35
C ASP A 264 13.77 14.25 -4.44
N GLU A 265 13.04 13.17 -4.13
CA GLU A 265 12.00 12.60 -5.00
C GLU A 265 10.57 12.89 -4.52
N ALA A 266 9.64 12.82 -5.47
CA ALA A 266 8.21 12.92 -5.29
C ALA A 266 7.48 11.92 -6.20
N HIS A 267 6.33 11.40 -5.76
CA HIS A 267 5.49 10.48 -6.53
C HIS A 267 4.07 10.99 -6.61
N PHE A 268 3.59 11.19 -7.83
CA PHE A 268 2.24 11.66 -8.14
C PHE A 268 1.37 10.52 -8.61
N PHE A 269 0.15 10.49 -8.10
CA PHE A 269 -0.83 9.46 -8.43
C PHE A 269 -2.26 10.00 -8.28
N PRO A 270 -3.22 9.47 -9.05
CA PRO A 270 -4.62 9.84 -8.91
C PRO A 270 -5.24 9.22 -7.65
N LEU A 271 -6.16 9.96 -7.04
CA LEU A 271 -7.03 9.50 -5.96
C LEU A 271 -8.44 9.24 -6.48
N GLY A 272 -9.18 8.38 -5.77
CA GLY A 272 -10.59 8.13 -6.04
C GLY A 272 -10.87 7.40 -7.36
N THR A 273 -9.88 6.70 -7.90
CA THR A 273 -10.07 5.80 -9.06
C THR A 273 -10.84 4.54 -8.64
N ALA A 274 -11.68 3.99 -9.51
CA ALA A 274 -12.45 2.79 -9.21
C ALA A 274 -11.61 1.50 -9.25
N SER A 275 -10.69 1.39 -10.21
CA SER A 275 -9.99 0.14 -10.52
C SER A 275 -8.47 0.23 -10.69
N THR A 276 -7.87 1.42 -10.63
CA THR A 276 -6.43 1.59 -10.88
C THR A 276 -5.54 0.87 -9.85
N PHE A 277 -5.98 0.79 -8.60
CA PHE A 277 -5.20 0.23 -7.51
C PHE A 277 -5.98 -0.86 -6.77
N ARG A 278 -5.30 -1.98 -6.48
CA ARG A 278 -5.86 -3.13 -5.76
C ARG A 278 -4.80 -3.82 -4.91
N THR A 279 -5.23 -4.44 -3.82
CA THR A 279 -4.39 -5.38 -3.05
C THR A 279 -5.02 -6.77 -3.12
N TYR A 280 -4.37 -7.72 -3.78
CA TYR A 280 -4.85 -9.10 -3.83
C TYR A 280 -4.32 -9.89 -2.63
N LEU A 281 -5.19 -10.62 -1.95
CA LEU A 281 -4.85 -11.45 -0.80
C LEU A 281 -5.02 -12.92 -1.16
N ALA A 282 -3.95 -13.70 -1.09
CA ALA A 282 -4.01 -15.15 -1.31
C ALA A 282 -4.27 -15.92 0.01
N PRO A 283 -4.84 -17.14 -0.06
CA PRO A 283 -4.99 -17.98 1.11
C PRO A 283 -3.63 -18.40 1.68
N ALA A 284 -3.63 -18.74 2.97
CA ALA A 284 -2.52 -19.37 3.67
C ALA A 284 -2.21 -20.78 3.13
N ASP A 285 -0.99 -21.25 3.37
CA ASP A 285 -0.53 -22.61 3.02
C ASP A 285 -0.99 -23.70 4.01
N PHE A 286 -1.95 -23.38 4.87
CA PHE A 286 -2.54 -24.36 5.79
C PHE A 286 -3.56 -25.26 5.07
N ASN A 287 -3.61 -26.52 5.49
CA ASN A 287 -4.59 -27.48 4.99
C ASN A 287 -6.03 -26.97 5.16
N GLU A 288 -6.30 -26.26 6.27
CA GLU A 288 -7.62 -25.73 6.59
C GLU A 288 -7.99 -24.49 5.74
N THR A 289 -7.02 -23.84 5.10
CA THR A 289 -7.21 -22.65 4.26
C THR A 289 -7.09 -22.95 2.77
N ALA A 290 -6.88 -24.20 2.40
CA ALA A 290 -6.84 -24.61 1.00
C ALA A 290 -8.17 -24.29 0.30
N ASN A 291 -8.09 -23.57 -0.84
CA ASN A 291 -9.25 -23.19 -1.66
C ASN A 291 -10.30 -22.29 -0.95
N THR A 292 -9.92 -21.61 0.14
CA THR A 292 -10.73 -20.54 0.75
C THR A 292 -10.34 -19.18 0.19
N LEU A 293 -11.17 -18.16 0.44
CA LEU A 293 -10.81 -16.78 0.08
C LEU A 293 -9.66 -16.30 0.98
N GLY A 294 -8.68 -15.64 0.36
CA GLY A 294 -7.57 -15.02 1.08
C GLY A 294 -8.02 -13.97 2.09
N LEU A 295 -7.44 -14.03 3.28
CA LEU A 295 -7.60 -13.06 4.36
C LEU A 295 -6.31 -12.24 4.53
N PRO A 296 -6.37 -11.05 5.15
CA PRO A 296 -5.19 -10.18 5.31
C PRO A 296 -4.07 -10.83 6.11
N LEU A 297 -4.44 -11.52 7.20
CA LEU A 297 -3.52 -12.22 8.09
C LEU A 297 -4.13 -13.55 8.52
N TYR A 298 -3.27 -14.55 8.66
CA TYR A 298 -3.56 -15.83 9.29
C TYR A 298 -2.64 -16.03 10.49
N ALA A 299 -3.17 -16.64 11.55
CA ALA A 299 -2.41 -16.96 12.74
C ALA A 299 -2.74 -18.38 13.20
N LYS A 300 -1.71 -19.16 13.54
CA LYS A 300 -1.82 -20.52 14.06
C LYS A 300 -0.81 -20.71 15.18
N GLN A 301 -1.19 -21.47 16.20
CA GLN A 301 -0.25 -21.89 17.24
C GLN A 301 -0.11 -23.40 17.24
N ALA A 302 1.04 -23.88 17.67
CA ALA A 302 1.28 -25.31 17.87
C ALA A 302 2.14 -25.52 19.12
N PRO A 303 1.89 -26.59 19.91
CA PRO A 303 2.78 -26.96 20.99
C PRO A 303 4.14 -27.33 20.40
N ARG A 304 5.20 -26.79 21.00
CA ARG A 304 6.57 -27.10 20.59
C ARG A 304 6.90 -28.55 20.94
N LYS A 305 7.91 -29.12 20.27
CA LYS A 305 8.37 -30.50 20.57
C LYS A 305 8.62 -30.69 22.07
N PHE A 306 8.03 -31.74 22.64
CA PHE A 306 8.04 -32.06 24.07
C PHE A 306 7.33 -31.04 24.99
N GLU A 307 6.38 -30.25 24.48
CA GLU A 307 5.62 -29.26 25.24
C GLU A 307 6.49 -28.20 25.94
N ARG A 308 7.67 -27.92 25.36
CA ARG A 308 8.62 -26.92 25.86
C ARG A 308 8.26 -25.48 25.47
N GLY A 309 6.96 -25.17 25.47
CA GLY A 309 6.41 -23.90 25.02
C GLY A 309 5.45 -24.04 23.85
N THR A 310 5.03 -22.89 23.32
CA THR A 310 4.05 -22.78 22.22
C THR A 310 4.64 -21.94 21.11
N ASP A 311 4.73 -22.51 19.91
CA ASP A 311 5.15 -21.77 18.72
C ASP A 311 3.93 -21.03 18.15
N ILE A 312 4.12 -19.76 17.78
CA ILE A 312 3.11 -18.91 17.15
C ILE A 312 3.60 -18.62 15.74
N HIS A 313 2.80 -19.02 14.75
CA HIS A 313 3.04 -18.77 13.34
C HIS A 313 2.01 -17.77 12.83
N THR A 314 2.48 -16.74 12.13
CA THR A 314 1.64 -15.80 11.39
C THR A 314 2.08 -15.74 9.95
N GLN A 315 1.12 -15.63 9.03
CA GLN A 315 1.43 -15.45 7.62
C GLN A 315 0.49 -14.42 6.98
N SER A 316 1.06 -13.67 6.04
CA SER A 316 0.34 -12.75 5.17
C SER A 316 0.77 -12.97 3.74
N ASN A 317 -0.18 -13.03 2.81
CA ASN A 317 0.08 -13.18 1.38
C ASN A 317 -0.55 -12.04 0.57
N PRO A 318 -0.07 -10.78 0.71
CA PRO A 318 -0.61 -9.65 -0.03
C PRO A 318 0.22 -9.32 -1.27
N LEU A 319 -0.47 -8.97 -2.36
CA LEU A 319 0.13 -8.34 -3.54
C LEU A 319 -0.61 -7.04 -3.87
N PRO A 320 -0.14 -5.89 -3.37
CA PRO A 320 -0.59 -4.60 -3.86
C PRO A 320 -0.07 -4.38 -5.28
N ILE A 321 -0.93 -3.91 -6.18
CA ILE A 321 -0.57 -3.68 -7.58
C ILE A 321 -1.30 -2.45 -8.14
N CYS A 322 -0.58 -1.71 -8.97
CA CYS A 322 -1.16 -0.70 -9.85
C CYS A 322 -1.50 -1.36 -11.19
N LEU A 323 -2.78 -1.46 -11.51
CA LEU A 323 -3.27 -2.06 -12.76
C LEU A 323 -3.05 -1.15 -13.98
N ARG A 324 -2.78 0.15 -13.75
CA ARG A 324 -2.45 1.11 -14.81
C ARG A 324 -1.21 1.93 -14.42
N PRO A 325 0.01 1.41 -14.57
CA PRO A 325 1.20 2.14 -14.20
C PRO A 325 1.45 3.40 -15.04
N GLU A 326 0.76 3.61 -16.18
CA GLU A 326 0.80 4.83 -17.00
C GLU A 326 0.41 6.11 -16.24
N VAL A 327 -0.41 6.01 -15.18
CA VAL A 327 -0.86 7.19 -14.42
C VAL A 327 0.10 7.57 -13.29
N LEU A 328 1.20 6.83 -13.12
CA LEU A 328 2.19 7.08 -12.09
C LEU A 328 3.29 7.99 -12.63
N VAL A 329 3.52 9.13 -11.96
CA VAL A 329 4.55 10.09 -12.38
C VAL A 329 5.56 10.28 -11.26
N LYS A 330 6.84 10.21 -11.63
CA LYS A 330 7.96 10.52 -10.73
C LYS A 330 8.37 11.98 -10.88
N GLY A 331 8.44 12.72 -9.77
CA GLY A 331 9.01 14.06 -9.69
C GLY A 331 10.41 14.03 -9.11
N THR A 332 11.30 14.84 -9.67
CA THR A 332 12.64 15.09 -9.12
C THR A 332 12.83 16.57 -8.83
N LYS A 333 13.56 16.90 -7.76
CA LYS A 333 13.85 18.27 -7.35
C LYS A 333 14.77 19.02 -8.31
N SER A 334 15.79 18.34 -8.83
CA SER A 334 17.03 18.90 -9.42
C SER A 334 16.80 20.03 -10.41
#